data_AF-A0A8S2NGM8-F1
#
_entry.id   AF-A0A8S2NGM8-F1
#
_cell.length_a   1.000
_cell.length_b   1.000
_cell.length_c   1.000
_cell.angle_alpha   90.00
_cell.angle_beta   90.00
_cell.angle_gamma   90.00
#
_symmetry.space_group_name_H-M   'P 1'
#
loop_
_entity.id
_entity.type
_entity.pdbx_description
1 polymer ?
#
loop_
_entity_poly.entity_id
_entity_poly.type
_entity_poly.pdbx_seq_one_letter_code
_entity_poly.pdbx_strand_id
1 'polypeptide(L)' 'MTTTLESFQSLFNGSTKNKSYRTDSGKVHTIDWNVDGSRLASGSLDKSVVIFAYDGKGSMV' A
#
# COMPACT_ATOMS: atom_id res chain seq x y z
N MET A 1 -17.82 26.63 2.59
CA MET A 1 -16.41 26.34 2.22
C MET A 1 -15.93 25.28 3.18
N THR A 2 -15.99 24.01 2.80
CA THR A 2 -15.44 22.93 3.63
C THR A 2 -13.93 23.12 3.73
N THR A 3 -13.42 23.04 4.96
CA THR A 3 -11.99 23.22 5.20
C THR A 3 -11.25 21.97 4.73
N THR A 4 -9.99 22.11 4.31
CA THR A 4 -9.18 21.01 3.79
C THR A 4 -9.13 19.79 4.71
N LEU A 5 -9.29 20.02 6.02
CA LEU A 5 -9.34 18.98 7.05
C LEU A 5 -10.60 18.10 6.94
N GLU A 6 -11.77 18.69 6.74
CA GLU A 6 -13.03 17.94 6.60
C GLU A 6 -13.01 17.07 5.34
N SER A 7 -12.45 17.61 4.25
CA SER A 7 -12.26 16.87 3.00
C SER A 7 -11.33 15.67 3.18
N PHE A 8 -10.21 15.83 3.90
CA PHE A 8 -9.29 14.74 4.18
C PHE A 8 -9.93 13.66 5.04
N GLN A 9 -10.62 14.05 6.12
CA GLN A 9 -11.31 13.10 7.00
C GLN A 9 -12.39 12.31 6.26
N SER A 10 -13.14 12.96 5.36
CA SER A 10 -14.15 12.31 4.53
C SER A 10 -13.57 11.18 3.65
N LEU A 11 -12.32 11.31 3.18
CA LEU A 11 -11.66 10.26 2.38
C LEU A 11 -11.44 8.95 3.15
N PHE A 12 -11.24 9.01 4.48
CA PHE A 12 -10.97 7.83 5.31
C PHE A 12 -12.19 7.32 6.07
N ASN A 13 -13.31 8.05 6.06
CA ASN A 13 -14.54 7.67 6.77
C ASN A 13 -15.35 6.55 6.08
N GLY A 14 -14.93 6.09 4.89
CA GLY A 14 -15.54 4.95 4.19
C GLY A 14 -15.00 3.59 4.65
N SER A 15 -15.70 2.49 4.29
CA SER A 15 -15.17 1.13 4.50
C SER A 15 -13.91 0.91 3.66
N THR A 16 -12.74 0.98 4.30
CA THR A 16 -11.44 0.66 3.69
C THR A 16 -11.42 -0.79 3.25
N LYS A 17 -11.43 -1.04 1.94
CA LYS A 17 -11.23 -2.38 1.39
C LYS A 17 -9.79 -2.81 1.66
N ASN A 18 -9.63 -3.79 2.55
CA ASN A 18 -8.32 -4.38 2.82
C ASN A 18 -8.06 -5.51 1.81
N LYS A 19 -7.00 -5.41 1.03
CA LYS A 19 -6.57 -6.44 0.08
C LYS A 19 -5.20 -6.95 0.49
N SER A 20 -5.10 -8.24 0.77
CA SER A 20 -3.87 -8.89 1.20
C SER A 20 -3.21 -9.62 0.02
N TYR A 21 -1.91 -9.41 -0.14
CA TYR A 21 -1.08 -10.10 -1.12
C TYR A 21 -0.09 -10.97 -0.36
N ARG A 22 -0.04 -12.26 -0.69
CA ARG A 22 0.94 -13.19 -0.16
C ARG A 22 1.94 -13.49 -1.25
N THR A 23 3.15 -12.97 -1.09
CA THR A 23 4.23 -13.14 -2.05
C THR A 23 5.44 -13.83 -1.45
N ASP A 24 5.64 -13.67 -0.13
CA ASP A 24 6.83 -14.14 0.56
C ASP A 24 6.49 -15.33 1.46
N SER A 25 7.44 -16.26 1.60
CA SER A 25 7.30 -17.42 2.50
C SER A 25 7.67 -17.08 3.94
N GLY A 26 8.42 -15.98 4.13
CA GLY A 26 8.90 -15.47 5.40
C GLY A 26 8.09 -14.30 5.97
N LYS A 27 8.48 -13.85 7.16
CA LYS A 27 7.92 -12.63 7.78
C LYS A 27 8.49 -11.40 7.07
N VAL A 28 7.61 -10.46 6.71
CA VAL A 28 8.01 -9.14 6.21
C VAL A 28 8.51 -8.31 7.38
N HIS A 29 9.72 -7.77 7.25
CA HIS A 29 10.36 -6.93 8.27
C HIS A 29 10.33 -5.45 7.93
N THR A 30 10.26 -5.12 6.64
CA THR A 30 10.28 -3.73 6.18
C THR A 30 9.39 -3.56 4.95
N ILE A 31 8.80 -2.37 4.83
CA ILE A 31 8.04 -1.94 3.66
C ILE A 31 8.39 -0.48 3.34
N ASP A 32 8.48 -0.14 2.06
CA ASP A 32 8.68 1.24 1.64
C ASP A 32 7.99 1.54 0.30
N TRP A 33 7.48 2.76 0.15
CA TRP A 33 6.83 3.24 -1.07
C TRP A 33 7.79 4.12 -1.88
N ASN A 34 7.70 4.04 -3.20
CA ASN A 34 8.32 5.07 -4.02
C ASN A 34 7.62 6.42 -3.86
N VAL A 35 8.32 7.50 -4.21
CA VAL A 35 7.87 8.89 -4.02
C VAL A 35 6.55 9.18 -4.73
N ASP A 36 6.33 8.58 -5.89
CA ASP A 36 5.12 8.70 -6.70
C ASP A 36 4.00 7.74 -6.27
N GLY A 37 4.24 6.86 -5.29
CA GLY A 37 3.25 5.92 -4.76
C GLY A 37 2.80 4.83 -5.74
N SER A 38 3.46 4.68 -6.88
CA SER A 38 3.15 3.68 -7.89
C SER A 38 3.73 2.29 -7.59
N ARG A 39 4.68 2.19 -6.66
CA ARG A 39 5.35 0.93 -6.30
C ARG A 39 5.59 0.83 -4.80
N LEU A 40 5.40 -0.38 -4.29
CA LEU A 40 5.70 -0.75 -2.93
C LEU A 40 6.76 -1.85 -2.93
N ALA A 41 7.83 -1.67 -2.16
CA ALA A 41 8.83 -2.71 -1.91
C ALA A 41 8.58 -3.36 -0.55
N SER A 42 8.56 -4.69 -0.48
CA SER A 42 8.58 -5.46 0.77
C SER A 42 9.87 -6.25 0.91
N GLY A 43 10.49 -6.20 2.10
CA GLY A 43 11.66 -6.98 2.45
C GLY A 43 11.32 -8.08 3.46
N SER A 44 11.57 -9.34 3.08
CA SER A 44 11.23 -10.53 3.87
C SER A 44 12.47 -11.20 4.49
N LEU A 45 12.26 -11.91 5.60
CA LEU A 45 13.28 -12.70 6.29
C LEU A 45 13.86 -13.81 5.41
N ASP A 46 13.09 -14.29 4.44
CA ASP A 46 13.52 -15.31 3.48
C ASP A 46 14.53 -14.79 2.44
N LYS A 47 15.05 -13.57 2.65
CA LYS A 47 16.02 -12.86 1.78
C LYS A 47 15.43 -12.48 0.42
N SER A 48 14.09 -12.49 0.30
CA SER A 48 13.39 -12.03 -0.88
C SER A 48 12.97 -10.57 -0.72
N VAL A 49 12.97 -9.87 -1.85
CA VAL A 49 12.35 -8.55 -1.99
C VAL A 49 11.30 -8.64 -3.08
N VAL A 50 10.09 -8.20 -2.78
CA VAL A 50 8.99 -8.16 -3.75
C VAL A 50 8.60 -6.72 -4.00
N ILE A 51 8.44 -6.40 -5.29
CA ILE A 51 8.01 -5.09 -5.75
C ILE A 51 6.59 -5.23 -6.28
N PHE A 52 5.66 -4.53 -5.65
CA PHE A 52 4.28 -4.44 -6.09
C PHE A 52 4.11 -3.17 -6.93
N ALA A 53 3.48 -3.28 -8.09
CA ALA A 53 3.09 -2.12 -8.88
C ALA A 53 1.61 -1.80 -8.65
N TYR A 54 1.31 -0.57 -8.26
CA TYR A 54 -0.04 -0.05 -8.09
C TYR A 54 -0.53 0.56 -9.40
N ASP A 55 -1.67 0.06 -9.91
CA ASP A 55 -2.23 0.46 -11.20
C ASP A 55 -3.19 1.66 -11.14
N GLY A 56 -3.38 2.25 -9.96
CA GLY A 56 -4.34 3.34 -9.75
C GLY A 56 -5.81 2.90 -9.72
N LYS A 57 -6.13 1.64 -10.05
CA LYS A 57 -7.49 1.10 -10.16
C LYS A 57 -7.88 0.26 -8.94
N GLY A 58 -7.07 0.30 -7.88
CA GLY A 58 -7.29 -0.48 -6.67
C GLY A 58 -6.71 -1.90 -6.72
N SER A 59 -5.82 -2.20 -7.68
CA SER A 59 -5.07 -3.44 -7.70
C SER A 59 -3.56 -3.21 -7.64
N MET A 60 -2.88 -4.16 -7.01
CA MET A 60 -1.45 -4.28 -7.04
C MET A 60 -1.13 -5.56 -7.83
N VAL A 61 -0.13 -5.49 -8.69
CA VAL A 61 0.38 -6.62 -9.48
C VAL A 61 1.83 -6.89 -9.15
#